data_AF-A0A522DQ72-F1
#
_entry.id   AF-A0A522DQ72-F1
#
_cell.length_a   1.000
_cell.length_b   1.000
_cell.length_c   1.000
_cell.angle_alpha   90.00
_cell.angle_beta   90.00
_cell.angle_gamma   90.00
#
_symmetry.space_group_name_H-M   'P 1'
#
loop_
_entity.id
_entity.type
_entity.pdbx_description
1 polymer ?
#
loop_
_entity_poly.entity_id
_entity_poly.type
_entity_poly.pdbx_seq_one_letter_code
_entity_poly.pdbx_strand_id
1 'polypeptide(L)'
;MHRKFITMFLAVLSLTFFQCFCNKKKNNAGMPDNWPPDSMRVVKQNLDHVWEMEWGPDNYLWFTERYGRISKMDPLNGNIIFTTTITEVVSNGEGGLLGMALHPDFSSNGLLYL
;
A
#
# COMPACT_ATOMS: atom_id res chain seq x y z
N MET A 1 49.24 -28.52 -14.50
CA MET A 1 48.14 -28.37 -13.51
C MET A 1 47.29 -27.09 -13.66
N HIS A 2 47.71 -26.05 -14.39
CA HIS A 2 46.98 -24.76 -14.45
C HIS A 2 45.74 -24.69 -15.34
N ARG A 3 45.61 -25.53 -16.38
CA ARG A 3 44.48 -25.44 -17.34
C ARG A 3 43.13 -25.88 -16.76
N LYS A 4 43.13 -26.71 -15.70
CA LYS A 4 41.92 -27.16 -15.01
C LYS A 4 41.35 -26.13 -14.03
N PHE A 5 42.18 -25.20 -13.53
CA PHE A 5 41.78 -24.13 -12.63
C PHE A 5 41.06 -22.99 -13.37
N ILE A 6 41.52 -22.65 -14.58
CA ILE A 6 40.92 -21.59 -15.41
C ILE A 6 39.51 -21.99 -15.88
N THR A 7 39.31 -23.25 -16.27
CA THR A 7 37.98 -23.77 -16.65
C THR A 7 37.01 -23.86 -15.47
N MET A 8 37.53 -24.07 -14.25
CA MET A 8 36.70 -24.09 -13.03
C MET A 8 36.26 -22.67 -12.63
N PHE A 9 37.12 -21.66 -12.82
CA PHE A 9 36.79 -20.26 -12.52
C PHE A 9 35.78 -19.64 -13.51
N LEU A 10 35.88 -19.96 -14.81
CA LEU A 10 34.91 -19.52 -15.82
C LEU A 10 33.53 -20.17 -15.64
N ALA A 11 33.46 -21.41 -15.17
CA ALA A 11 32.19 -22.07 -14.88
C ALA A 11 31.47 -21.45 -13.67
N VAL A 12 32.21 -21.06 -12.61
CA VAL A 12 31.65 -20.39 -11.43
C VAL A 12 31.17 -18.97 -11.74
N LEU A 13 31.87 -18.24 -12.63
CA LEU A 13 31.46 -16.91 -13.10
C LEU A 13 30.19 -16.94 -13.97
N SER A 14 29.93 -18.06 -14.66
CA SER A 14 28.69 -18.27 -15.43
C SER A 14 27.50 -18.68 -14.56
N LEU A 15 27.75 -19.34 -13.42
CA LEU A 15 26.72 -19.81 -12.50
C LEU A 15 26.17 -18.70 -11.59
N THR A 16 26.98 -17.66 -11.31
CA THR A 16 26.56 -16.46 -10.55
C THR A 16 25.81 -15.44 -11.40
N PHE A 17 25.93 -15.50 -12.74
CA PHE A 17 25.18 -14.63 -13.64
C PHE A 17 23.73 -15.10 -13.85
N PHE A 18 23.39 -16.34 -13.48
CA PHE A 18 22.06 -16.90 -13.65
C PHE A 18 21.08 -16.58 -12.51
N GLN A 19 21.54 -15.95 -11.42
CA GLN A 19 20.72 -15.60 -10.25
C GLN A 19 20.25 -14.13 -10.22
N CYS A 20 20.18 -13.45 -11.37
CA CYS A 20 19.52 -12.15 -11.46
C CYS A 20 18.53 -12.03 -12.62
N PHE A 21 17.65 -13.03 -12.76
CA PHE A 21 16.34 -12.82 -13.38
C PHE A 21 15.28 -12.85 -12.28
N CYS A 22 15.11 -11.72 -11.60
CA CYS A 22 13.98 -11.51 -10.72
C CYS A 22 12.75 -11.30 -11.60
N ASN A 23 12.05 -12.39 -11.90
CA ASN A 23 10.77 -12.33 -12.60
C ASN A 23 9.75 -11.79 -11.59
N LYS A 24 9.59 -10.46 -11.51
CA LYS A 24 8.44 -9.86 -10.83
C LYS A 24 7.20 -10.38 -11.54
N LYS A 25 6.60 -11.47 -11.04
CA LYS A 25 5.20 -11.76 -11.30
C LYS A 25 4.44 -10.54 -10.78
N LYS A 26 4.02 -9.67 -11.69
CA LYS A 26 2.95 -8.73 -11.42
C LYS A 26 1.75 -9.61 -11.12
N ASN A 27 1.55 -9.91 -9.84
CA ASN A 27 0.25 -10.32 -9.34
C ASN A 27 -0.60 -9.06 -9.43
N ASN A 28 -1.02 -8.72 -10.65
CA ASN A 28 -2.18 -7.88 -10.85
C ASN A 28 -3.32 -8.74 -10.30
N ALA A 29 -3.62 -8.60 -9.01
CA ALA A 29 -4.93 -8.95 -8.50
C ALA A 29 -5.90 -8.14 -9.37
N GLY A 30 -6.45 -8.80 -10.37
CA GLY A 30 -6.92 -8.18 -11.59
C GLY A 30 -8.05 -7.20 -11.29
N MET A 31 -7.77 -5.91 -11.49
CA MET A 31 -8.82 -5.04 -12.00
C MET A 31 -9.21 -5.59 -13.37
N PRO A 32 -10.50 -5.81 -13.66
CA PRO A 32 -10.91 -6.27 -14.97
C PRO A 32 -10.52 -5.20 -16.01
N ASP A 33 -9.73 -5.62 -17.01
CA ASP A 33 -9.17 -4.77 -18.07
C ASP A 33 -10.24 -4.13 -19.00
N ASN A 34 -11.54 -4.27 -18.70
CA ASN A 34 -12.66 -3.79 -19.50
C ASN A 34 -13.49 -2.69 -18.80
N TRP A 35 -12.93 -1.99 -17.81
CA TRP A 35 -13.61 -0.89 -17.15
C TRP A 35 -13.95 0.20 -18.17
N PRO A 36 -15.23 0.63 -18.29
CA PRO A 36 -15.57 1.76 -19.14
C PRO A 36 -14.76 2.98 -18.70
N PRO A 37 -14.13 3.73 -19.61
CA PRO A 37 -13.55 5.03 -19.28
C PRO A 37 -14.57 5.85 -18.48
N ASP A 38 -14.12 6.48 -17.41
CA ASP A 38 -14.93 7.36 -16.54
C ASP A 38 -16.15 6.72 -15.85
N SER A 39 -16.11 5.42 -15.54
CA SER A 39 -17.18 4.78 -14.77
C SER A 39 -16.93 4.77 -13.26
N MET A 40 -18.01 4.98 -12.50
CA MET A 40 -17.99 5.02 -11.04
C MET A 40 -18.35 3.66 -10.43
N ARG A 41 -17.71 3.31 -9.31
CA ARG A 41 -18.13 2.21 -8.43
C ARG A 41 -18.09 2.66 -6.99
N VAL A 42 -19.09 2.24 -6.23
CA VAL A 42 -19.07 2.34 -4.78
C VAL A 42 -18.18 1.25 -4.20
N VAL A 43 -17.05 1.63 -3.58
CA VAL A 43 -16.10 0.70 -2.96
C VAL A 43 -16.51 0.36 -1.52
N LYS A 44 -17.01 1.35 -0.77
CA LYS A 44 -17.47 1.20 0.62
C LYS A 44 -18.66 2.12 0.88
N GLN A 45 -19.56 1.69 1.75
CA GLN A 45 -20.70 2.45 2.25
C GLN A 45 -20.72 2.42 3.77
N ASN A 46 -21.61 3.21 4.37
CA ASN A 46 -21.80 3.29 5.82
C ASN A 46 -20.54 3.72 6.59
N LEU A 47 -19.79 4.64 5.99
CA LEU A 47 -18.72 5.39 6.66
C LEU A 47 -19.32 6.69 7.23
N ASP A 48 -18.71 7.21 8.29
CA ASP A 48 -19.13 8.39 9.03
C ASP A 48 -18.18 9.55 8.74
N HIS A 49 -18.61 10.51 7.92
CA HIS A 49 -17.87 11.74 7.60
C HIS A 49 -16.36 11.52 7.33
N VAL A 50 -16.05 10.80 6.26
CA VAL A 50 -14.66 10.67 5.77
C VAL A 50 -14.11 12.06 5.45
N TRP A 51 -12.90 12.37 5.94
CA TRP A 51 -12.28 13.69 5.76
C TRP A 51 -11.05 13.64 4.86
N GLU A 52 -9.99 12.95 5.28
CA GLU A 52 -8.76 12.78 4.51
C GLU A 52 -8.70 11.38 3.90
N MET A 53 -8.12 11.26 2.70
CA MET A 53 -7.84 9.97 2.06
C MET A 53 -6.48 10.00 1.35
N GLU A 54 -5.62 9.06 1.68
CA GLU A 54 -4.29 8.93 1.08
C GLU A 54 -4.04 7.51 0.57
N TRP A 55 -3.42 7.41 -0.61
CA TRP A 55 -2.95 6.12 -1.11
C TRP A 55 -1.62 5.76 -0.44
N GLY A 56 -1.63 4.72 0.37
CA GLY A 56 -0.42 4.27 1.06
C GLY A 56 0.60 3.66 0.09
N PRO A 57 1.90 3.70 0.42
CA PRO A 57 2.93 3.00 -0.36
C PRO A 57 2.77 1.48 -0.33
N ASP A 58 1.86 0.96 0.50
CA ASP A 58 1.47 -0.44 0.61
C ASP A 58 0.28 -0.83 -0.28
N ASN A 59 -0.19 0.06 -1.16
CA ASN A 59 -1.34 -0.12 -2.07
C ASN A 59 -2.71 -0.25 -1.39
N TYR A 60 -2.81 0.22 -0.15
CA TYR A 60 -4.09 0.34 0.53
C TYR A 60 -4.52 1.81 0.61
N LEU A 61 -5.83 2.03 0.68
CA LEU A 61 -6.37 3.36 0.93
C LEU A 61 -6.40 3.58 2.45
N TRP A 62 -5.74 4.63 2.91
CA TRP A 62 -5.81 5.13 4.27
C TRP A 62 -6.78 6.29 4.32
N PHE A 63 -7.59 6.39 5.36
CA PHE A 63 -8.53 7.50 5.51
C PHE A 63 -8.88 7.78 6.97
N THR A 64 -9.30 9.02 7.22
CA THR A 64 -9.82 9.49 8.51
C THR A 64 -11.33 9.69 8.44
N GLU A 65 -11.98 9.48 9.58
CA GLU A 65 -13.38 9.83 9.81
C GLU A 65 -13.45 10.80 10.98
N ARG A 66 -14.25 11.86 10.85
CA ARG A 66 -14.22 13.04 11.73
C ARG A 66 -14.38 12.74 13.22
N TYR A 67 -15.04 11.64 13.56
CA TYR A 67 -15.23 11.23 14.95
C TYR A 67 -13.97 10.61 15.61
N GLY A 68 -12.84 10.51 14.89
CA GLY A 68 -11.56 10.07 15.45
C GLY A 68 -11.05 8.74 14.91
N ARG A 69 -11.72 8.14 13.92
CA ARG A 69 -11.32 6.84 13.37
C ARG A 69 -10.33 7.00 12.22
N ILE A 70 -9.29 6.18 12.23
CA ILE A 70 -8.33 6.00 11.14
C ILE A 70 -8.51 4.58 10.63
N SER A 71 -8.65 4.43 9.33
CA SER A 71 -8.92 3.14 8.70
C SER A 71 -8.01 2.91 7.52
N LYS A 72 -7.67 1.65 7.30
CA LYS A 72 -6.93 1.15 6.14
C LYS A 72 -7.81 0.14 5.41
N MET A 73 -8.00 0.32 4.11
CA MET A 73 -8.93 -0.45 3.30
C MET A 73 -8.30 -0.96 2.02
N ASP A 74 -8.65 -2.20 1.65
CA ASP A 74 -8.39 -2.75 0.33
C ASP A 74 -9.28 -2.07 -0.72
N PRO A 75 -8.71 -1.31 -1.68
CA PRO A 75 -9.49 -0.57 -2.69
C PRO A 75 -10.21 -1.50 -3.70
N LEU A 76 -9.81 -2.78 -3.81
CA LEU A 76 -10.45 -3.71 -4.74
C LEU A 76 -11.83 -4.15 -4.23
N ASN A 77 -11.94 -4.49 -2.95
CA ASN A 77 -13.15 -5.11 -2.38
C ASN A 77 -13.81 -4.28 -1.25
N GLY A 78 -13.18 -3.21 -0.77
CA GLY A 78 -13.73 -2.36 0.30
C GLY A 78 -13.58 -2.96 1.71
N ASN A 79 -12.74 -3.97 1.89
CA ASN A 79 -12.49 -4.57 3.19
C ASN A 79 -11.60 -3.68 4.04
N ILE A 80 -12.06 -3.35 5.26
CA ILE A 80 -11.23 -2.68 6.26
C ILE A 80 -10.30 -3.73 6.85
N ILE A 81 -8.99 -3.52 6.71
CA ILE A 81 -7.97 -4.45 7.21
C ILE A 81 -7.31 -3.97 8.49
N PHE A 82 -7.42 -2.68 8.79
CA PHE A 82 -6.98 -2.08 10.04
C PHE A 82 -7.88 -0.89 10.38
N THR A 83 -8.14 -0.72 11.67
CA THR A 83 -8.80 0.46 12.20
C THR A 83 -8.30 0.77 13.60
N THR A 84 -8.17 2.05 13.92
CA THR A 84 -7.93 2.55 15.27
C THR A 84 -8.75 3.83 15.49
N THR A 85 -9.05 4.14 16.75
CA THR A 85 -9.83 5.33 17.12
C THR A 85 -9.08 6.13 18.17
N ILE A 86 -8.94 7.44 17.94
CA ILE A 86 -8.44 8.39 18.94
C ILE A 86 -9.65 8.91 19.71
N THR A 87 -9.83 8.41 20.93
CA THR A 87 -11.01 8.66 21.76
C THR A 87 -11.13 10.10 22.27
N GLU A 88 -10.03 10.82 22.26
CA GLU A 88 -9.89 12.20 22.72
C GLU A 88 -10.37 13.22 21.68
N VAL A 89 -10.67 12.78 20.46
CA VAL A 89 -11.19 13.64 19.40
C VAL A 89 -12.60 14.12 19.76
N VAL A 90 -12.78 15.43 19.77
CA VAL A 90 -14.09 16.06 19.92
C VAL A 90 -14.63 16.42 18.55
N SER A 91 -15.61 15.67 18.07
CA SER A 91 -16.32 15.97 16.81
C SER A 91 -17.53 16.85 17.07
N ASN A 92 -17.45 18.12 16.67
CA ASN A 92 -18.54 19.10 16.81
C ASN A 92 -18.45 20.16 15.71
N GLY A 93 -19.58 20.50 15.07
CA GLY A 93 -19.62 21.47 13.98
C GLY A 93 -18.79 21.02 12.79
N GLU A 94 -17.69 21.72 12.50
CA GLU A 94 -16.65 21.34 11.50
C GLU A 94 -15.38 20.75 12.14
N GLY A 95 -15.31 20.68 13.48
CA GLY A 95 -14.18 20.10 14.20
C GLY A 95 -14.23 18.58 14.28
N GLY A 96 -13.07 17.95 14.46
CA GLY A 96 -12.92 16.49 14.56
C GLY A 96 -11.51 16.05 14.18
N LEU A 97 -11.34 14.79 13.81
CA LEU A 97 -10.13 14.29 13.17
C LEU A 97 -10.17 14.66 11.68
N LEU A 98 -9.20 15.46 11.24
CA LEU A 98 -9.20 16.07 9.92
C LEU A 98 -8.10 15.48 9.06
N GLY A 99 -7.00 16.22 8.89
CA GLY A 99 -5.89 15.87 8.04
C GLY A 99 -5.15 14.62 8.51
N MET A 100 -4.46 14.00 7.56
CA MET A 100 -3.57 12.88 7.77
C MET A 100 -2.47 12.96 6.73
N ALA A 101 -1.24 12.60 7.11
CA ALA A 101 -0.15 12.43 6.16
C ALA A 101 0.69 11.22 6.53
N LEU A 102 0.98 10.37 5.56
CA LEU A 102 1.97 9.31 5.70
C LEU A 102 3.39 9.89 5.54
N HIS A 103 4.32 9.47 6.39
CA HIS A 103 5.72 9.85 6.23
C HIS A 103 6.27 9.35 4.87
N PRO A 104 7.18 10.08 4.18
CA PRO A 104 7.75 9.61 2.91
C PRO A 104 8.38 8.21 2.97
N ASP A 105 9.04 7.89 4.09
CA ASP A 105 9.59 6.55 4.39
C ASP A 105 8.63 5.64 5.20
N PHE A 106 7.31 5.80 5.04
CA PHE A 106 6.31 5.06 5.82
C PHE A 106 6.50 3.55 5.81
N SER A 107 6.92 2.96 4.68
CA SER A 107 7.21 1.52 4.59
C SER A 107 8.33 1.05 5.52
N SER A 108 9.20 1.95 5.97
CA SER A 108 10.31 1.65 6.88
C SER A 108 10.02 2.04 8.32
N ASN A 109 9.32 3.14 8.56
CA ASN A 109 9.14 3.69 9.92
C ASN A 109 7.71 3.69 10.45
N GLY A 110 6.70 3.47 9.60
CA GLY A 110 5.29 3.44 10.01
C GLY A 110 4.77 4.76 10.60
N LEU A 111 5.43 5.90 10.35
CA LEU A 111 5.02 7.19 10.91
C LEU A 111 3.87 7.83 10.11
N LEU A 112 2.82 8.20 10.83
CA LEU A 112 1.62 8.85 10.32
C LEU A 112 1.33 10.09 11.18
N TYR A 113 1.00 11.20 10.53
CA TYR A 113 0.72 12.50 11.15
C TYR A 113 -0.77 12.83 11.03
N LEU A 114 -1.31 13.54 12.03
CA LEU A 114 -2.72 13.92 12.18
C LEU A 114 -2.83 15.38 12.64
#